data_AF-A0A9R1Q1W6-F1
#
_entry.id   AF-A0A9R1Q1W6-F1
#
_cell.length_a   1.000
_cell.length_b   1.000
_cell.length_c   1.000
_cell.angle_alpha   90.00
_cell.angle_beta   90.00
_cell.angle_gamma   90.00
#
_symmetry.space_group_name_H-M   'P 1'
#
loop_
_entity.id
_entity.type
_entity.pdbx_description
1 polymer ?
#
loop_
_entity_poly.entity_id
_entity_poly.type
_entity_poly.pdbx_seq_one_letter_code
_entity_poly.pdbx_strand_id
1 'polypeptide(L)'
;MTHYRIWHLCRVSKRLWKAKIQLGENFAVCYTRQIGHDAEFRNTGLERSEALKKDLKWFSEQGHTIPEPSALDTKYASYLEELSEKDQQAFFCHFYNMYFGQSAGGRLTGKKIADKILNKKELEFYKWEGTLSELLQNVRTKLNQVASNWTREEKNRCLEETVTSFAYSVDRLRKIFT
;
A
#
# COMPACT_ATOMS: atom_id res chain seq x y z
N MET A 1 -6.32 9.42 -36.28
CA MET A 1 -5.42 9.84 -35.18
C MET A 1 -5.90 9.45 -33.76
N THR A 2 -7.05 8.79 -33.61
CA THR A 2 -7.66 8.44 -32.30
C THR A 2 -7.25 7.07 -31.74
N HIS A 3 -6.75 6.14 -32.56
CA HIS A 3 -6.36 4.79 -32.10
C HIS A 3 -5.02 4.71 -31.35
N TYR A 4 -4.06 5.61 -31.63
CA TYR A 4 -2.73 5.58 -30.99
C TYR A 4 -2.74 6.04 -29.52
N ARG A 5 -3.65 6.94 -29.13
CA ARG A 5 -3.78 7.41 -27.73
C ARG A 5 -4.37 6.36 -26.80
N ILE A 6 -5.27 5.52 -27.30
CA ILE A 6 -5.89 4.42 -26.54
C ILE A 6 -4.85 3.34 -26.24
N TRP A 7 -3.95 3.06 -27.18
CA TRP A 7 -2.87 2.07 -27.00
C TRP A 7 -1.85 2.48 -25.92
N HIS A 8 -1.47 3.75 -25.86
CA HIS A 8 -0.57 4.25 -24.81
C HIS A 8 -1.21 4.21 -23.41
N LEU A 9 -2.50 4.58 -23.29
CA LEU A 9 -3.25 4.51 -22.03
C LEU A 9 -3.50 3.07 -21.57
N CYS A 10 -3.65 2.12 -22.50
CA CYS A 10 -3.80 0.70 -22.19
C CYS A 10 -2.47 0.05 -21.74
N ARG A 11 -1.31 0.55 -22.19
CA ARG A 11 0.01 0.14 -21.68
C ARG A 11 0.25 0.60 -20.24
N VAL A 12 -0.24 1.79 -19.90
CA VAL A 12 -0.20 2.35 -18.54
C VAL A 12 -1.03 1.49 -17.57
N SER A 13 -2.22 1.02 -17.98
CA SER A 13 -3.06 0.13 -17.16
C SER A 13 -2.43 -1.24 -16.87
N LYS A 14 -1.59 -1.78 -17.77
CA LYS A 14 -0.93 -3.10 -17.59
C LYS A 14 0.20 -3.08 -16.55
N ARG A 15 0.92 -1.96 -16.40
CA ARG A 15 2.00 -1.81 -15.39
C ARG A 15 1.48 -1.43 -14.00
N LEU A 16 0.30 -0.80 -13.97
CA LEU A 16 -0.35 -0.17 -12.83
C LEU A 16 -0.61 -1.10 -11.63
N TRP A 17 -0.85 -2.38 -11.90
CA TRP A 17 -1.42 -3.27 -10.91
C TRP A 17 -0.39 -4.10 -10.18
N LYS A 18 0.70 -4.56 -10.82
CA LYS A 18 1.70 -5.40 -10.15
C LYS A 18 2.63 -4.75 -9.15
N ALA A 19 3.00 -3.48 -9.34
CA ALA A 19 3.78 -2.76 -8.35
C ALA A 19 3.02 -2.62 -7.00
N LYS A 20 1.68 -2.63 -7.04
CA LYS A 20 0.86 -2.73 -5.83
C LYS A 20 0.79 -4.16 -5.29
N ILE A 21 0.84 -5.20 -6.12
CA ILE A 21 0.74 -6.64 -5.75
C ILE A 21 1.89 -7.05 -4.87
N GLN A 22 3.12 -6.88 -5.32
CA GLN A 22 4.24 -7.39 -4.55
C GLN A 22 4.38 -6.66 -3.23
N LEU A 23 3.97 -5.40 -3.15
CA LEU A 23 3.90 -4.70 -1.87
C LEU A 23 2.64 -5.03 -1.09
N GLY A 24 1.50 -5.34 -1.69
CA GLY A 24 0.33 -5.82 -0.94
C GLY A 24 0.56 -7.23 -0.38
N GLU A 25 1.22 -8.09 -1.15
CA GLU A 25 1.58 -9.46 -0.79
C GLU A 25 2.84 -9.50 0.06
N ASN A 26 3.92 -8.78 -0.24
CA ASN A 26 5.07 -8.68 0.67
C ASN A 26 4.75 -7.84 1.89
N PHE A 27 3.91 -6.79 1.83
CA PHE A 27 3.46 -6.15 3.05
C PHE A 27 2.55 -7.10 3.80
N ALA A 28 1.57 -7.79 3.19
CA ALA A 28 0.80 -8.78 3.92
C ALA A 28 1.64 -9.97 4.43
N VAL A 29 2.70 -10.38 3.73
CA VAL A 29 3.65 -11.41 4.15
C VAL A 29 4.56 -10.88 5.25
N CYS A 30 5.18 -9.72 5.15
CA CYS A 30 5.93 -9.08 6.25
C CYS A 30 5.02 -8.78 7.47
N TYR A 31 3.77 -8.38 7.22
CA TYR A 31 2.73 -8.11 8.21
C TYR A 31 2.21 -9.38 8.89
N THR A 32 2.09 -10.49 8.16
CA THR A 32 1.68 -11.79 8.71
C THR A 32 2.85 -12.58 9.31
N ARG A 33 4.07 -12.40 8.82
CA ARG A 33 5.27 -13.15 9.21
C ARG A 33 5.95 -12.57 10.46
N GLN A 34 5.88 -11.26 10.71
CA GLN A 34 6.59 -10.65 11.84
C GLN A 34 5.86 -9.55 12.61
N ILE A 35 4.52 -9.47 12.60
CA ILE A 35 3.81 -8.91 13.78
C ILE A 35 3.78 -9.98 14.87
N GLY A 36 4.93 -10.56 15.19
CA GLY A 36 5.11 -11.45 16.33
C GLY A 36 5.12 -10.68 17.64
N HIS A 37 5.31 -9.35 17.59
CA HIS A 37 5.45 -8.51 18.76
C HIS A 37 4.22 -7.65 19.09
N ASP A 38 3.38 -7.25 18.12
CA ASP A 38 2.18 -6.43 18.38
C ASP A 38 0.90 -7.00 17.75
N ALA A 39 0.41 -8.13 18.27
CA ALA A 39 -0.85 -8.77 17.83
C ALA A 39 -2.04 -7.78 17.66
N GLU A 40 -1.98 -6.63 18.34
CA GLU A 40 -2.93 -5.52 18.26
C GLU A 40 -3.12 -4.91 16.87
N PHE A 41 -2.10 -4.98 16.00
CA PHE A 41 -2.18 -4.49 14.62
C PHE A 41 -2.53 -5.58 13.62
N ARG A 42 -3.02 -6.75 14.06
CA ARG A 42 -3.63 -7.73 13.15
C ARG A 42 -5.13 -7.50 13.06
N ASN A 43 -5.72 -7.85 11.91
CA ASN A 43 -7.17 -7.78 11.68
C ASN A 43 -7.76 -6.39 11.97
N THR A 44 -7.04 -5.35 11.54
CA THR A 44 -7.47 -3.94 11.71
C THR A 44 -8.61 -3.56 10.79
N GLY A 45 -8.87 -4.36 9.75
CA GLY A 45 -9.76 -4.03 8.64
C GLY A 45 -9.10 -3.16 7.58
N LEU A 46 -7.88 -2.65 7.83
CA LEU A 46 -7.13 -1.87 6.85
C LEU A 46 -6.31 -2.74 5.89
N GLU A 47 -6.13 -4.03 6.18
CA GLU A 47 -5.35 -4.98 5.36
C GLU A 47 -5.85 -5.00 3.92
N ARG A 48 -4.95 -4.94 2.92
CA ARG A 48 -5.31 -4.76 1.51
C ARG A 48 -4.93 -5.91 0.58
N SER A 49 -4.22 -6.94 1.05
CA SER A 49 -3.75 -8.04 0.20
C SER A 49 -4.89 -8.80 -0.48
N GLU A 50 -5.91 -9.22 0.27
CA GLU A 50 -7.02 -10.00 -0.29
C GLU A 50 -7.85 -9.19 -1.28
N ALA A 51 -8.10 -7.91 -0.96
CA ALA A 51 -8.75 -6.99 -1.88
C ALA A 51 -7.95 -6.84 -3.18
N LEU A 52 -6.62 -6.72 -3.05
CA LEU A 52 -5.74 -6.63 -4.21
C LEU A 52 -5.77 -7.92 -5.04
N LYS A 53 -5.68 -9.11 -4.42
CA LYS A 53 -5.78 -10.41 -5.12
C LYS A 53 -7.03 -10.50 -5.98
N LYS A 54 -8.18 -10.03 -5.47
CA LYS A 54 -9.45 -9.97 -6.24
C LYS A 54 -9.33 -9.09 -7.47
N ASP A 55 -8.75 -7.89 -7.33
CA ASP A 55 -8.55 -6.98 -8.45
C ASP A 55 -7.63 -7.58 -9.53
N LEU A 56 -6.56 -8.28 -9.13
CA LEU A 56 -5.64 -8.93 -10.08
C LEU A 56 -6.26 -10.06 -10.85
N LYS A 57 -7.03 -10.89 -10.15
CA LYS A 57 -7.80 -11.95 -10.79
C LYS A 57 -8.72 -11.33 -11.84
N TRP A 58 -9.42 -10.25 -11.48
CA TRP A 58 -10.24 -9.50 -12.43
C TRP A 58 -9.43 -8.99 -13.63
N PHE A 59 -8.25 -8.38 -13.43
CA PHE A 59 -7.38 -7.97 -14.55
C PHE A 59 -6.96 -9.14 -15.45
N SER A 60 -6.61 -10.29 -14.85
CA SER A 60 -6.26 -11.49 -15.60
C SER A 60 -7.44 -12.00 -16.43
N GLU A 61 -8.65 -11.98 -15.89
CA GLU A 61 -9.89 -12.36 -16.58
C GLU A 61 -10.22 -11.40 -17.75
N GLN A 62 -9.80 -10.13 -17.66
CA GLN A 62 -9.86 -9.18 -18.77
C GLN A 62 -8.76 -9.39 -19.83
N GLY A 63 -7.92 -10.43 -19.69
CA GLY A 63 -6.84 -10.76 -20.63
C GLY A 63 -5.56 -9.95 -20.43
N HIS A 64 -5.37 -9.31 -19.26
CA HIS A 64 -4.11 -8.64 -18.93
C HIS A 64 -3.11 -9.62 -18.32
N THR A 65 -1.89 -9.62 -18.85
CA THR A 65 -0.75 -10.25 -18.16
C THR A 65 -0.42 -9.46 -16.90
N ILE A 66 -0.38 -10.15 -15.77
CA ILE A 66 0.13 -9.62 -14.51
C ILE A 66 1.67 -9.64 -14.61
N PRO A 67 2.41 -8.50 -14.48
CA PRO A 67 3.88 -8.40 -14.67
C PRO A 67 4.72 -9.35 -13.79
N GLU A 68 6.02 -9.13 -13.51
CA GLU A 68 6.69 -9.57 -12.25
C GLU A 68 6.98 -8.37 -11.32
N PRO A 69 7.21 -8.56 -10.01
CA PRO A 69 7.57 -7.45 -9.13
C PRO A 69 8.84 -6.78 -9.61
N SER A 70 8.92 -5.47 -9.46
CA SER A 70 10.16 -4.78 -9.79
C SER A 70 11.19 -4.92 -8.66
N ALA A 71 12.47 -4.75 -8.99
CA ALA A 71 13.55 -4.76 -8.01
C ALA A 71 13.33 -3.75 -6.86
N LEU A 72 12.66 -2.62 -7.13
CA LEU A 72 12.29 -1.65 -6.09
C LEU A 72 11.23 -2.19 -5.14
N ASP A 73 10.24 -2.94 -5.65
CA ASP A 73 9.16 -3.48 -4.83
C ASP A 73 9.71 -4.56 -3.89
N THR A 74 10.58 -5.43 -4.41
CA THR A 74 11.29 -6.43 -3.61
C THR A 74 12.24 -5.77 -2.61
N LYS A 75 13.00 -4.73 -3.01
CA LYS A 75 13.87 -3.98 -2.10
C LYS A 75 13.09 -3.35 -0.95
N TYR A 76 11.97 -2.69 -1.24
CA TYR A 76 11.18 -2.04 -0.20
C TYR A 76 10.53 -3.06 0.74
N ALA A 77 10.06 -4.18 0.22
CA ALA A 77 9.56 -5.28 1.03
C ALA A 77 10.62 -5.82 2.00
N SER A 78 11.82 -6.16 1.51
CA SER A 78 12.91 -6.62 2.36
C SER A 78 13.32 -5.56 3.39
N TYR A 79 13.28 -4.28 3.01
CA TYR A 79 13.52 -3.18 3.95
C TYR A 79 12.48 -3.14 5.08
N LEU A 80 11.19 -3.31 4.76
CA LEU A 80 10.14 -3.36 5.78
C LEU A 80 10.23 -4.61 6.66
N GLU A 81 10.66 -5.75 6.11
CA GLU A 81 10.94 -6.97 6.87
C GLU A 81 12.06 -6.70 7.89
N GLU A 82 13.18 -6.13 7.43
CA GLU A 82 14.31 -5.77 8.28
C GLU A 82 13.93 -4.77 9.37
N LEU A 83 13.19 -3.70 9.04
CA LEU A 83 12.71 -2.74 10.03
C LEU A 83 11.80 -3.40 11.07
N SER A 84 10.92 -4.32 10.65
CA SER A 84 10.02 -4.98 11.61
C SER A 84 10.76 -5.83 12.64
N GLU A 85 11.96 -6.32 12.32
CA GLU A 85 12.82 -7.08 13.24
C GLU A 85 13.76 -6.21 14.07
N LYS A 86 14.28 -5.12 13.49
CA LYS A 86 15.42 -4.37 14.06
C LYS A 86 15.08 -2.96 14.53
N ASP A 87 14.00 -2.35 14.02
CA ASP A 87 13.65 -0.95 14.25
C ASP A 87 12.14 -0.73 14.17
N GLN A 88 11.47 -1.06 15.29
CA GLN A 88 10.02 -1.02 15.40
C GLN A 88 9.45 0.40 15.19
N GLN A 89 10.16 1.44 15.65
CA GLN A 89 9.75 2.83 15.50
C GLN A 89 9.72 3.26 14.04
N ALA A 90 10.78 2.95 13.28
CA ALA A 90 10.82 3.17 11.84
C ALA A 90 9.75 2.35 11.10
N PHE A 91 9.56 1.09 11.48
CA PHE A 91 8.51 0.24 10.90
C PHE A 91 7.11 0.85 11.07
N PHE A 92 6.79 1.37 12.26
CA PHE A 92 5.50 2.03 12.51
C PHE A 92 5.29 3.30 11.69
N CYS A 93 6.35 4.05 11.40
CA CYS A 93 6.28 5.18 10.48
C CYS A 93 5.82 4.74 9.08
N HIS A 94 6.40 3.65 8.56
CA HIS A 94 6.01 3.09 7.27
C HIS A 94 4.58 2.54 7.28
N PHE A 95 4.21 1.78 8.32
CA PHE A 95 2.86 1.26 8.51
C PHE A 95 1.81 2.39 8.47
N TYR A 96 2.03 3.46 9.24
CA TYR A 96 1.13 4.61 9.27
C TYR A 96 1.03 5.27 7.89
N ASN A 97 2.16 5.68 7.31
CA ASN A 97 2.15 6.43 6.05
C ASN A 97 1.54 5.61 4.90
N MET A 98 1.74 4.29 4.89
CA MET A 98 1.14 3.43 3.89
C MET A 98 -0.39 3.35 4.01
N TYR A 99 -0.93 2.97 5.17
CA TYR A 99 -2.38 2.78 5.31
C TYR A 99 -3.15 4.10 5.29
N PHE A 100 -2.63 5.14 5.95
CA PHE A 100 -3.28 6.45 5.99
C PHE A 100 -3.14 7.18 4.65
N GLY A 101 -1.99 7.07 3.98
CA GLY A 101 -1.82 7.62 2.63
C GLY A 101 -2.74 6.95 1.62
N GLN A 102 -2.87 5.63 1.68
CA GLN A 102 -3.72 4.85 0.79
C GLN A 102 -5.22 5.12 0.99
N SER A 103 -5.66 5.27 2.24
CA SER A 103 -7.06 5.57 2.59
C SER A 103 -7.47 7.03 2.30
N ALA A 104 -6.50 7.94 2.14
CA ALA A 104 -6.73 9.33 1.74
C ALA A 104 -6.44 9.53 0.24
N GLY A 105 -5.24 10.00 -0.11
CA GLY A 105 -4.85 10.35 -1.48
C GLY A 105 -4.87 9.16 -2.45
N GLY A 106 -4.64 7.94 -1.94
CA GLY A 106 -4.74 6.71 -2.71
C GLY A 106 -6.12 6.50 -3.33
N ARG A 107 -7.21 6.71 -2.56
CA ARG A 107 -8.60 6.58 -3.05
C ARG A 107 -8.92 7.56 -4.18
N LEU A 108 -8.52 8.82 -4.02
CA LEU A 108 -8.75 9.84 -5.05
C LEU A 108 -8.01 9.49 -6.36
N THR A 109 -6.76 9.02 -6.23
CA THR A 109 -5.95 8.59 -7.37
C THR A 109 -6.56 7.35 -8.04
N GLY A 110 -6.98 6.37 -7.23
CA GLY A 110 -7.65 5.16 -7.70
C GLY A 110 -8.91 5.43 -8.50
N LYS A 111 -9.78 6.29 -7.97
CA LYS A 111 -11.00 6.73 -8.65
C LYS A 111 -10.69 7.39 -10.01
N LYS A 112 -9.73 8.33 -10.03
CA LYS A 112 -9.31 8.98 -11.29
C LYS A 112 -8.78 8.00 -12.32
N ILE A 113 -8.03 6.97 -11.91
CA ILE A 113 -7.56 5.91 -12.81
C ILE A 113 -8.74 5.10 -13.32
N ALA A 114 -9.63 4.64 -12.42
CA ALA A 114 -10.79 3.85 -12.78
C ALA A 114 -11.70 4.57 -13.79
N ASP A 115 -11.97 5.85 -13.56
CA ASP A 115 -12.78 6.70 -14.44
C ASP A 115 -12.17 6.84 -15.84
N LYS A 116 -10.83 6.89 -15.93
CA LYS A 116 -10.13 7.11 -17.20
C LYS A 116 -9.92 5.84 -18.01
N ILE A 117 -9.56 4.72 -17.38
CA ILE A 117 -9.03 3.56 -18.10
C ILE A 117 -9.66 2.22 -17.70
N LEU A 118 -10.55 2.18 -16.70
CA LEU A 118 -11.19 0.94 -16.24
C LEU A 118 -12.72 0.99 -16.34
N ASN A 119 -13.25 1.86 -17.22
CA ASN A 119 -14.69 2.05 -17.41
C ASN A 119 -15.44 2.25 -16.09
N LYS A 120 -14.88 3.07 -15.18
CA LYS A 120 -15.43 3.36 -13.86
C LYS A 120 -15.55 2.13 -12.94
N LYS A 121 -14.85 1.02 -13.22
CA LYS A 121 -14.76 -0.14 -12.33
C LYS A 121 -14.24 0.32 -10.96
N GLU A 122 -15.08 0.17 -9.95
CA GLU A 122 -14.63 0.33 -8.58
C GLU A 122 -13.85 -0.92 -8.15
N LEU A 123 -12.59 -0.71 -7.78
CA LEU A 123 -11.65 -1.77 -7.44
C LEU A 123 -11.75 -2.11 -5.96
N GLU A 124 -11.66 -3.38 -5.64
CA GLU A 124 -11.78 -3.91 -4.28
C GLU A 124 -10.72 -3.30 -3.36
N PHE A 125 -9.52 -2.97 -3.88
CA PHE A 125 -8.46 -2.30 -3.15
C PHE A 125 -8.88 -0.97 -2.48
N TYR A 126 -9.92 -0.31 -2.98
CA TYR A 126 -10.46 0.94 -2.42
C TYR A 126 -11.82 0.75 -1.71
N LYS A 127 -12.21 -0.49 -1.42
CA LYS A 127 -13.40 -0.82 -0.63
C LYS A 127 -12.98 -1.40 0.71
N TRP A 128 -13.65 -0.99 1.77
CA TRP A 128 -13.43 -1.50 3.12
C TRP A 128 -14.70 -2.13 3.65
N GLU A 129 -14.56 -3.18 4.45
CA GLU A 129 -15.66 -3.73 5.22
C GLU A 129 -15.82 -2.86 6.48
N GLY A 130 -16.97 -2.20 6.61
CA GLY A 130 -17.26 -1.24 7.68
C GLY A 130 -16.90 0.22 7.35
N THR A 131 -17.04 1.10 8.34
CA THR A 131 -16.83 2.54 8.16
C THR A 131 -15.34 2.88 8.22
N LEU A 132 -14.76 3.32 7.10
CA LEU A 132 -13.33 3.63 7.02
C LEU A 132 -12.83 4.62 8.08
N SER A 133 -13.62 5.65 8.43
CA SER A 133 -13.24 6.60 9.48
C SER A 133 -13.09 5.94 10.86
N GLU A 134 -13.94 4.97 11.17
CA GLU A 134 -13.89 4.21 12.43
C GLU A 134 -12.66 3.29 12.43
N LEU A 135 -12.41 2.57 11.33
CA LEU A 135 -11.22 1.72 11.18
C LEU A 135 -9.92 2.53 11.38
N LEU A 136 -9.82 3.68 10.71
CA LEU A 136 -8.67 4.58 10.84
C LEU A 136 -8.53 5.14 12.26
N GLN A 137 -9.64 5.50 12.91
CA GLN A 137 -9.60 6.01 14.26
C GLN A 137 -9.14 4.94 15.25
N ASN A 138 -9.61 3.70 15.11
CA ASN A 138 -9.20 2.58 15.94
C ASN A 138 -7.69 2.32 15.83
N VAL A 139 -7.14 2.33 14.60
CA VAL A 139 -5.70 2.18 14.38
C VAL A 139 -4.91 3.37 14.95
N ARG A 140 -5.40 4.61 14.82
CA ARG A 140 -4.75 5.77 15.47
C ARG A 140 -4.69 5.63 16.98
N THR A 141 -5.78 5.19 17.61
CA THR A 141 -5.82 4.99 19.07
C THR A 141 -4.76 3.97 19.50
N LYS A 142 -4.65 2.84 18.79
CA LYS A 142 -3.62 1.83 19.06
C LYS A 142 -2.19 2.35 18.86
N LEU A 143 -1.93 3.05 17.76
CA LEU A 143 -0.61 3.68 17.52
C LEU A 143 -0.24 4.66 18.63
N ASN A 144 -1.20 5.47 19.10
CA ASN A 144 -0.98 6.40 20.21
C ASN A 144 -0.70 5.68 21.53
N GLN A 145 -1.37 4.55 21.78
CA GLN A 145 -1.11 3.72 22.97
C GLN A 145 0.31 3.15 22.93
N VAL A 146 0.73 2.55 21.82
CA VAL A 146 2.12 2.06 21.67
C VAL A 146 3.14 3.18 21.83
N ALA A 147 2.94 4.30 21.12
CA ALA A 147 3.86 5.45 21.18
C ALA A 147 3.85 6.17 22.53
N SER A 148 2.85 5.97 23.40
CA SER A 148 2.81 6.59 24.73
C SER A 148 3.99 6.13 25.61
N ASN A 149 4.44 4.89 25.42
CA ASN A 149 5.56 4.29 26.14
C ASN A 149 6.93 4.64 25.54
N TRP A 150 6.98 5.28 24.37
CA TRP A 150 8.23 5.64 23.71
C TRP A 150 8.85 6.90 24.32
N THR A 151 10.18 6.84 24.45
CA THR A 151 11.05 7.99 24.70
C THR A 151 10.94 9.03 23.58
N ARG A 152 11.54 10.22 23.81
CA ARG A 152 11.56 11.27 22.79
C ARG A 152 12.39 10.84 21.58
N GLU A 153 13.49 10.15 21.83
CA GLU A 153 14.43 9.65 20.83
C GLU A 153 13.77 8.62 19.91
N GLU A 154 13.02 7.67 20.48
CA GLU A 154 12.24 6.68 19.73
C GLU A 154 11.14 7.33 18.87
N LYS A 155 10.44 8.34 19.41
CA LYS A 155 9.47 9.14 18.64
C LYS A 155 10.16 9.87 17.48
N ASN A 156 11.32 10.45 17.72
CA ASN A 156 12.10 11.11 16.67
C ASN A 156 12.54 10.10 15.60
N ARG A 157 13.00 8.90 16.00
CA ARG A 157 13.41 7.84 15.05
C ARG A 157 12.27 7.45 14.10
N CYS A 158 11.05 7.33 14.62
CA CYS A 158 9.85 7.14 13.80
C CYS A 158 9.66 8.30 12.80
N LEU A 159 9.76 9.55 13.26
CA LEU A 159 9.55 10.73 12.41
C LEU A 159 10.63 10.89 11.32
N GLU A 160 11.89 10.58 11.62
CA GLU A 160 13.02 10.63 10.67
C GLU A 160 12.79 9.73 9.45
N GLU A 161 12.14 8.58 9.66
CA GLU A 161 11.86 7.60 8.61
C GLU A 161 10.79 8.09 7.60
N THR A 162 10.09 9.19 7.91
CA THR A 162 9.01 9.73 7.06
C THR A 162 9.52 10.00 5.64
N VAL A 163 10.68 10.64 5.49
CA VAL A 163 11.23 10.99 4.17
C VAL A 163 11.47 9.73 3.32
N THR A 164 12.01 8.68 3.93
CA THR A 164 12.23 7.37 3.28
C THR A 164 10.90 6.74 2.85
N SER A 165 9.90 6.74 3.73
CA SER A 165 8.55 6.21 3.44
C SER A 165 7.89 6.92 2.26
N PHE A 166 8.02 8.25 2.20
CA PHE A 166 7.54 9.04 1.07
C PHE A 166 8.33 8.78 -0.21
N ALA A 167 9.66 8.64 -0.14
CA ALA A 167 10.49 8.36 -1.30
C ALA A 167 10.09 7.04 -1.99
N TYR A 168 9.94 5.95 -1.21
CA TYR A 168 9.45 4.68 -1.74
C TYR A 168 8.03 4.79 -2.32
N SER A 169 7.17 5.58 -1.69
CA SER A 169 5.81 5.82 -2.18
C SER A 169 5.79 6.59 -3.50
N VAL A 170 6.61 7.62 -3.63
CA VAL A 170 6.75 8.43 -4.85
C VAL A 170 7.34 7.61 -5.98
N ASP A 171 8.40 6.85 -5.76
CA ASP A 171 9.03 6.04 -6.82
C ASP A 171 8.09 4.95 -7.33
N ARG A 172 7.27 4.39 -6.46
CA ARG A 172 6.18 3.48 -6.86
C ARG A 172 5.09 4.18 -7.66
N LEU A 173 4.67 5.37 -7.23
CA LEU A 173 3.68 6.16 -7.97
C LEU A 173 4.22 6.60 -9.34
N ARG A 174 5.51 6.93 -9.47
CA ARG A 174 6.12 7.30 -10.76
C ARG A 174 5.99 6.19 -11.79
N LYS A 175 6.16 4.93 -11.39
CA LYS A 175 5.99 3.75 -12.26
C LYS A 175 4.58 3.58 -12.80
N ILE A 176 3.58 4.21 -12.18
CA ILE A 176 2.22 4.26 -12.73
C ILE A 176 2.16 5.17 -13.96
N PHE A 177 3.01 6.19 -14.04
CA PHE A 177 2.96 7.21 -15.09
C PHE A 177 4.07 7.10 -16.16
N THR A 178 5.00 6.14 -16.01
CA THR A 178 6.15 5.93 -16.92
C THR A 178 6.19 4.53 -17.51
#